data_AF-A0A822A2T5-F1
#
_entry.id   AF-A0A822A2T5-F1
#
_cell.length_a   1.000
_cell.length_b   1.000
_cell.length_c   1.000
_cell.angle_alpha   90.00
_cell.angle_beta   90.00
_cell.angle_gamma   90.00
#
_symmetry.space_group_name_H-M   'P 1'
#
loop_
_entity.id
_entity.type
_entity.pdbx_description
1 polymer ?
#
loop_
_entity_poly.entity_id
_entity_poly.type
_entity_poly.pdbx_seq_one_letter_code
_entity_poly.pdbx_strand_id
1 'polypeptide(L)'
;MLDKNFEPDICKLEALGLLSKYERFTFMFSATFSDEVQILAQDFIRDNYISLVVGKPNALNEDISQTIEEVSNASKKDRLFQLLEQNLSTKKIIIAKFTFFFA
;
A
#
# COMPACT_ATOMS: atom_id res chain seq x y z
N MET A 1 -7.03 0.78 5.47
CA MET A 1 -7.91 0.80 6.67
C MET A 1 -8.41 -0.60 7.00
N LEU A 2 -8.72 -1.42 5.99
CA LEU A 2 -9.06 -2.84 6.19
C LEU A 2 -7.93 -3.66 6.82
N ASP A 3 -6.67 -3.45 6.41
CA ASP A 3 -5.49 -4.09 7.04
C ASP A 3 -5.28 -3.77 8.54
N LYS A 4 -6.08 -2.85 9.09
CA LYS A 4 -6.06 -2.46 10.51
C LYS A 4 -7.31 -2.90 11.26
N ASN A 5 -8.14 -3.77 10.66
CA ASN A 5 -9.39 -4.30 11.23
C ASN A 5 -10.42 -3.22 11.60
N PHE A 6 -10.48 -2.11 10.85
CA PHE A 6 -11.48 -1.06 11.07
C PHE A 6 -12.87 -1.40 10.53
N GLU A 7 -13.03 -2.53 9.85
CA GLU A 7 -14.33 -2.96 9.29
C GLU A 7 -15.48 -2.91 10.33
N PRO A 8 -15.35 -3.44 11.56
CA PRO A 8 -16.45 -3.41 12.52
C PRO A 8 -16.85 -1.99 12.94
N ASP A 9 -15.87 -1.08 13.02
CA ASP A 9 -16.12 0.32 13.37
C ASP A 9 -16.83 1.06 12.24
N ILE A 10 -16.48 0.77 10.98
CA ILE A 10 -17.12 1.34 9.80
C ILE A 10 -18.58 0.83 9.70
N CYS A 11 -18.82 -0.47 9.91
CA CYS A 11 -20.17 -1.03 9.96
C CYS A 11 -21.00 -0.43 11.12
N LYS A 12 -20.39 -0.19 12.28
CA LYS A 12 -21.06 0.45 13.41
C LYS A 12 -21.47 1.88 13.09
N LEU A 13 -20.61 2.64 12.40
CA LEU A 13 -20.94 4.00 11.96
C LEU A 13 -22.09 4.04 10.97
N GLU A 14 -22.17 3.05 10.07
CA GLU A 14 -23.31 2.92 9.16
C GLU A 14 -24.59 2.52 9.89
N ALA A 15 -24.52 1.57 10.84
CA ALA A 15 -25.66 1.14 11.63
C ALA A 15 -26.26 2.26 12.50
N LEU A 16 -25.47 3.29 12.83
CA LEU A 16 -25.97 4.50 13.51
C LEU A 16 -26.92 5.34 12.62
N GLY A 17 -27.05 5.00 11.33
CA GLY A 17 -28.25 5.27 10.55
C GLY A 17 -28.54 6.74 10.27
N LEU A 18 -27.52 7.61 10.22
CA LEU A 18 -27.73 9.04 10.05
C LEU A 18 -28.39 9.38 8.70
N LEU A 19 -28.06 8.65 7.62
CA LEU A 19 -28.66 8.74 6.28
C LEU A 19 -28.45 7.42 5.52
N SER A 20 -29.44 6.99 4.73
CA SER A 20 -29.32 5.86 3.80
C SER A 20 -28.19 6.06 2.79
N LYS A 21 -27.57 4.98 2.27
CA LYS A 21 -26.57 5.07 1.19
C LYS A 21 -27.08 5.79 -0.07
N TYR A 22 -28.40 5.85 -0.24
CA TYR A 22 -29.06 6.59 -1.33
C TYR A 22 -29.27 8.08 -1.04
N GLU A 23 -29.18 8.50 0.22
CA GLU A 23 -29.38 9.89 0.66
C GLU A 23 -28.06 10.65 0.82
N ARG A 24 -26.93 9.93 0.96
CA ARG A 24 -25.58 10.48 1.07
C ARG A 24 -24.76 10.29 -0.21
N PHE A 25 -23.83 11.19 -0.47
CA PHE A 25 -22.76 10.98 -1.46
C PHE A 25 -21.57 10.33 -0.76
N THR A 26 -21.10 9.21 -1.30
CA THR A 26 -20.01 8.43 -0.71
C THR A 26 -18.90 8.27 -1.73
N PHE A 27 -17.70 8.66 -1.34
CA PHE A 27 -16.48 8.48 -2.13
C PHE A 27 -15.59 7.49 -1.40
N MET A 28 -15.16 6.45 -2.11
CA MET A 28 -14.18 5.49 -1.59
C MET A 28 -12.87 5.66 -2.35
N PHE A 29 -11.80 5.90 -1.61
CA PHE A 29 -10.44 6.00 -2.16
C PHE A 29 -9.65 4.79 -1.72
N SER A 30 -9.08 4.06 -2.69
CA SER A 30 -8.20 2.95 -2.38
C SER A 30 -7.03 2.90 -3.35
N ALA A 31 -5.85 2.58 -2.82
CA ALA A 31 -4.64 2.36 -3.61
C ALA A 31 -4.62 0.96 -4.24
N THR A 32 -5.35 0.02 -3.64
CA THR A 32 -5.53 -1.36 -4.12
C THR A 32 -7.02 -1.70 -4.16
N PHE A 33 -7.45 -2.54 -5.08
CA PHE A 33 -8.87 -2.90 -5.21
C PHE A 33 -9.07 -4.41 -5.12
N SER A 34 -8.70 -4.98 -3.97
CA SER A 34 -8.89 -6.40 -3.64
C SER A 34 -10.38 -6.74 -3.48
N ASP A 35 -10.69 -8.03 -3.50
CA ASP A 35 -12.06 -8.53 -3.38
C ASP A 35 -12.74 -8.06 -2.08
N GLU A 36 -12.01 -8.01 -0.97
CA GLU A 36 -12.51 -7.48 0.31
C GLU A 36 -12.96 -6.02 0.23
N VAL A 37 -12.18 -5.18 -0.48
CA VAL A 37 -12.55 -3.77 -0.72
C VAL A 37 -13.78 -3.68 -1.61
N GLN A 38 -13.92 -4.59 -2.58
CA GLN A 38 -15.09 -4.64 -3.47
C GLN A 38 -16.36 -5.01 -2.72
N ILE A 39 -16.28 -5.98 -1.80
CA ILE A 39 -17.41 -6.36 -0.93
C ILE A 39 -17.82 -5.16 -0.09
N LEU A 40 -16.86 -4.50 0.56
CA LEU A 40 -17.13 -3.28 1.32
C LEU A 40 -17.76 -2.19 0.43
N ALA A 41 -17.29 -2.00 -0.81
CA ALA A 41 -17.88 -1.01 -1.71
C ALA A 41 -19.39 -1.19 -1.92
N GLN A 42 -19.88 -2.44 -1.96
CA GLN A 42 -21.29 -2.76 -2.20
C GLN A 42 -22.19 -2.35 -1.04
N ASP A 43 -21.67 -2.43 0.18
CA ASP A 43 -22.41 -2.07 1.39
C ASP A 43 -22.52 -0.55 1.52
N PHE A 44 -21.42 0.18 1.26
CA PHE A 44 -21.33 1.62 1.56
C PHE A 44 -21.62 2.56 0.39
N ILE A 45 -21.52 2.08 -0.85
CA ILE A 45 -21.71 2.88 -2.08
C ILE A 45 -23.01 2.44 -2.79
N ARG A 46 -23.59 3.36 -3.56
CA ARG A 46 -24.75 3.07 -4.41
C ARG A 46 -24.38 2.06 -5.50
N ASP A 47 -25.34 1.23 -5.87
CA ASP A 47 -25.12 0.09 -6.78
C ASP A 47 -24.61 0.51 -8.18
N ASN A 48 -24.87 1.75 -8.61
CA ASN A 48 -24.44 2.32 -9.89
C ASN A 48 -23.19 3.22 -9.78
N TYR A 49 -22.27 2.90 -8.88
CA TYR A 49 -21.06 3.70 -8.68
C TYR A 49 -20.14 3.68 -9.91
N ILE A 50 -19.39 4.77 -10.07
CA ILE A 50 -18.37 4.90 -11.11
C ILE A 50 -17.02 4.58 -10.47
N SER A 51 -16.32 3.60 -11.01
CA SER A 51 -14.92 3.33 -10.66
C SER A 51 -14.00 4.10 -11.60
N LEU A 52 -13.14 4.94 -11.03
CA LEU A 52 -12.09 5.64 -11.74
C LEU A 52 -10.74 5.11 -11.26
N VAL A 53 -9.98 4.54 -12.19
CA VAL A 53 -8.62 4.04 -11.93
C VAL A 53 -7.63 4.88 -12.73
N VAL A 54 -6.60 5.38 -12.04
CA VAL A 54 -5.50 6.11 -12.67
C VAL A 54 -4.24 5.24 -12.60
N GLY A 55 -3.70 4.87 -13.76
CA GLY A 55 -2.55 3.97 -13.87
C GLY A 55 -2.93 2.49 -13.80
N LYS A 56 -1.92 1.61 -13.71
CA LYS A 56 -2.12 0.17 -13.66
C LYS A 56 -2.36 -0.29 -12.21
N PRO A 57 -3.48 -0.99 -11.91
CA PRO A 57 -3.74 -1.49 -10.57
C PRO A 57 -2.60 -2.40 -10.09
N ASN A 58 -2.19 -2.23 -8.82
CA ASN A 58 -1.18 -3.07 -8.17
C ASN A 58 0.18 -3.12 -8.91
N ALA A 59 0.49 -2.13 -9.75
CA ALA A 59 1.77 -2.07 -10.45
C ALA A 59 2.84 -1.36 -9.61
N LEU A 60 4.08 -1.80 -9.79
CA LEU A 60 5.24 -1.03 -9.36
C LEU A 60 5.27 0.28 -10.15
N ASN A 61 5.82 1.33 -9.53
CA ASN A 61 5.98 2.60 -10.22
C ASN A 61 6.91 2.40 -11.43
N GLU A 62 6.40 2.69 -12.63
CA GLU A 62 7.12 2.52 -13.90
C GLU A 62 8.37 3.41 -14.00
N ASP A 63 8.40 4.51 -13.25
CA ASP A 63 9.55 5.43 -13.18
C ASP A 63 10.68 4.92 -12.27
N ILE A 64 10.52 3.77 -11.61
CA ILE A 64 11.50 3.21 -10.68
C ILE A 64 12.13 1.95 -11.26
N SER A 65 13.41 2.04 -11.62
CA SER A 65 14.23 0.87 -11.95
C SER A 65 14.63 0.12 -10.67
N GLN A 66 14.30 -1.15 -10.58
CA GLN A 66 14.65 -2.01 -9.44
C GLN A 66 15.64 -3.09 -9.87
N THR A 67 16.66 -3.33 -9.05
CA THR A 67 17.64 -4.40 -9.27
C THR A 67 17.75 -5.23 -8.01
N ILE A 68 17.65 -6.55 -8.16
CA ILE A 68 17.79 -7.51 -7.05
C ILE A 68 19.12 -8.24 -7.27
N GLU A 69 19.96 -8.23 -6.24
CA GLU A 69 21.25 -8.91 -6.26
C GLU A 69 21.36 -9.84 -5.06
N GLU A 70 21.67 -11.11 -5.32
CA GLU A 70 21.94 -12.09 -4.29
C GLU A 70 23.38 -11.94 -3.79
N VAL A 71 23.54 -11.66 -2.50
CA VAL A 71 24.84 -11.51 -1.86
C VAL A 71 24.86 -12.20 -0.51
N SER A 72 26.01 -12.80 -0.18
CA SER A 72 26.25 -13.39 1.13
C SER A 72 26.14 -12.32 2.23
N ASN A 73 25.74 -12.72 3.44
CA ASN A 73 25.63 -11.79 4.56
C ASN A 73 26.97 -11.08 4.88
N ALA A 74 28.10 -11.76 4.71
CA ALA A 74 29.42 -11.17 4.92
C ALA A 74 29.74 -10.10 3.87
N SER A 75 29.35 -10.33 2.61
CA SER A 75 29.68 -9.46 1.47
C SER A 75 28.71 -8.29 1.27
N LYS A 76 27.59 -8.23 2.01
CA LYS A 76 26.58 -7.15 1.89
C LYS A 76 27.17 -5.76 2.11
N LYS A 77 28.07 -5.61 3.08
CA LYS A 77 28.71 -4.33 3.40
C LYS A 77 29.64 -3.88 2.27
N ASP A 78 30.50 -4.77 1.80
CA ASP A 78 31.45 -4.46 0.72
C ASP A 78 30.72 -4.12 -0.57
N ARG A 79 29.66 -4.87 -0.90
CA ARG A 79 28.84 -4.59 -2.07
C ARG A 79 28.12 -3.24 -1.97
N LEU A 80 27.62 -2.89 -0.78
CA LEU A 80 27.02 -1.57 -0.55
C LEU A 80 28.03 -0.45 -0.78
N PHE A 81 29.26 -0.57 -0.26
CA PHE A 81 30.30 0.44 -0.49
C PHE A 81 30.61 0.61 -1.98
N GLN A 82 30.73 -0.50 -2.72
CA GLN A 82 30.93 -0.46 -4.17
C GLN A 82 29.80 0.30 -4.90
N LEU A 83 28.53 0.07 -4.52
CA LEU A 83 27.38 0.78 -5.10
C LEU A 83 27.36 2.28 -4.72
N LEU A 84 27.87 2.62 -3.54
CA LEU A 84 27.98 4.01 -3.11
C LEU A 84 29.05 4.77 -3.91
N GLU A 85 30.21 4.15 -4.14
CA GLU A 85 31.33 4.72 -4.92
C GLU A 85 30.97 4.95 -6.39
N GLN A 86 30.18 4.06 -6.99
CA GLN A 86 29.77 4.19 -8.40
C GLN A 86 28.93 5.44 -8.70
N ASN A 87 28.32 6.07 -7.67
CA ASN A 87 27.34 7.16 -7.87
C ASN A 87 27.51 8.28 -6.82
N LEU A 88 28.72 8.84 -6.67
CA LEU A 88 29.08 9.76 -5.57
C LEU A 88 28.32 11.11 -5.56
N SER A 89 27.72 11.53 -6.67
CA SER A 89 27.16 12.89 -6.83
C SER A 89 25.71 13.05 -6.39
N THR A 90 25.01 11.96 -6.04
CA THR A 90 23.59 11.99 -5.69
C THR A 90 23.37 11.71 -4.21
N LYS A 91 22.39 12.39 -3.60
CA LYS A 91 21.94 12.07 -2.24
C LYS A 91 21.27 10.69 -2.28
N LYS A 92 21.66 9.82 -1.35
CA LYS A 92 21.16 8.44 -1.26
C LYS A 92 20.57 8.18 0.13
N ILE A 93 19.56 7.31 0.16
CA ILE A 93 18.96 6.80 1.40
C ILE A 93 19.25 5.32 1.48
N ILE A 94 19.81 4.87 2.60
CA ILE A 94 20.07 3.46 2.89
C ILE A 94 19.10 3.03 3.99
N ILE A 95 18.30 2.01 3.70
CA ILE A 95 17.36 1.41 4.66
C ILE A 95 17.88 0.02 5.02
N ALA A 96 18.14 -0.21 6.31
CA ALA A 96 18.61 -1.48 6.83
C ALA A 96 17.63 -2.04 7.86
N LYS A 97 17.28 -3.33 7.74
CA LYS A 97 16.48 -4.04 8.73
C LYS A 97 17.41 -4.82 9.66
N PHE A 98 17.37 -4.50 10.95
CA PHE A 98 18.04 -5.28 11.99
C PHE A 98 17.04 -6.30 12.56
N THR A 99 17.42 -7.57 12.58
CA THR A 99 16.64 -8.62 13.25
C THR A 99 17.44 -9.04 14.47
N PHE A 100 16.92 -8.74 15.66
CA PHE A 100 17.49 -9.21 16.92
C PHE A 100 16.89 -10.58 17.24
N PHE A 101 17.74 -11.59 17.39
CA PHE A 101 17.35 -12.85 18.03
C PHE A 101 17.64 -12.68 19.52
N PHE A 102 16.59 -12.61 20.33
CA PHE A 102 16.72 -12.83 21.77
C PHE A 102 16.81 -14.35 21.97
N ALA A 103 17.93 -14.79 22.54
CA ALA A 103 18.13 -16.15 23.03
C ALA A 103 17.52 -16.31 24.42
#